data_AF-H8H3I9-F1
#
_entry.id   AF-H8H3I9-F1
#
_cell.length_a   1.000
_cell.length_b   1.000
_cell.length_c   1.000
_cell.angle_alpha   90.00
_cell.angle_beta   90.00
_cell.angle_gamma   90.00
#
_symmetry.space_group_name_H-M   'P 1'
#
loop_
_entity.id
_entity.type
_entity.pdbx_description
1 polymer ?
#
loop_
_entity_poly.entity_id
_entity_poly.type
_entity_poly.pdbx_seq_one_letter_code
_entity_poly.pdbx_strand_id
1 'polypeptide(L)'
;MPGTTSQRDSFTVSERRACQVLGFSRITHRRNTPKREKDQQLVERLRVLAREQPRFGYRWIHLMLGLEGETVNHKRVYRIYRAEGLAVRQKERRKLSVGERQ
;
A
#
# COMPACT_ATOMS: atom_id res chain seq x y z
N MET A 1 -23.27 6.05 -6.17
CA MET A 1 -22.51 5.11 -5.32
C MET A 1 -21.39 5.89 -4.63
N PRO A 2 -21.59 6.45 -3.41
CA PRO A 2 -20.60 7.31 -2.82
C PRO A 2 -19.54 6.49 -2.07
N GLY A 3 -18.27 6.74 -2.39
CA GLY A 3 -17.10 6.21 -1.70
C GLY A 3 -16.98 6.77 -0.29
N THR A 4 -16.68 5.90 0.67
CA THR A 4 -16.44 6.28 2.06
C THR A 4 -15.03 6.82 2.22
N THR A 5 -14.87 8.13 2.04
CA THR A 5 -13.71 8.91 2.49
C THR A 5 -13.70 8.90 4.02
N SER A 6 -12.81 8.11 4.63
CA SER A 6 -12.69 8.01 6.09
C SER A 6 -11.83 9.16 6.64
N GLN A 7 -12.42 10.35 6.77
CA GLN A 7 -11.94 11.37 7.73
C GLN A 7 -12.27 10.90 9.14
N ARG A 8 -11.35 11.07 10.11
CA ARG A 8 -11.74 11.26 11.50
C ARG A 8 -10.85 12.28 12.19
N ASP A 9 -11.53 13.38 12.48
CA ASP A 9 -11.22 14.38 13.48
C ASP A 9 -10.87 13.76 14.84
N SER A 10 -10.10 14.55 15.58
CA SER A 10 -9.68 14.36 16.96
C SER A 10 -10.89 14.32 17.91
N PHE A 11 -11.59 13.20 17.99
CA PHE A 11 -12.64 13.01 19.00
C PHE A 11 -12.02 12.50 20.30
N THR A 12 -12.18 13.25 21.39
CA THR A 12 -11.93 12.89 22.79
C THR A 12 -12.94 11.83 23.29
N VAL A 13 -13.20 10.80 22.48
CA VAL A 13 -14.20 9.76 22.76
C VAL A 13 -13.47 8.45 22.95
N SER A 14 -13.76 7.76 24.05
CA SER A 14 -13.16 6.46 24.32
C SER A 14 -13.50 5.46 23.21
N GLU A 15 -12.52 4.66 22.80
CA GLU A 15 -12.65 3.64 21.75
C GLU A 15 -13.91 2.75 21.93
N ARG A 16 -14.27 2.49 23.21
CA ARG A 16 -15.47 1.73 23.59
C ARG A 16 -16.76 2.42 23.15
N ARG A 17 -16.89 3.70 23.46
CA ARG A 17 -18.09 4.50 23.13
C ARG A 17 -18.21 4.71 21.63
N ALA A 18 -17.09 4.92 20.95
CA ALA A 18 -17.05 4.99 19.48
C ALA A 18 -17.51 3.67 18.83
N CYS A 19 -17.00 2.50 19.28
CA CYS A 19 -17.40 1.21 18.73
C CYS A 19 -18.88 0.88 18.98
N GLN A 20 -19.40 1.25 20.15
CA GLN A 20 -20.81 1.03 20.50
C GLN A 20 -21.76 1.88 19.63
N VAL A 21 -21.44 3.16 19.41
CA VAL A 21 -22.22 4.06 18.56
C VAL A 21 -22.16 3.63 17.09
N LEU A 22 -21.01 3.15 16.62
CA LEU A 22 -20.81 2.75 15.23
C LEU A 22 -21.25 1.31 14.93
N GLY A 23 -21.68 0.54 15.93
CA GLY A 23 -22.13 -0.84 15.75
C GLY A 23 -21.04 -1.84 15.32
N PHE A 24 -19.75 -1.49 15.42
CA PHE A 24 -18.65 -2.38 15.08
C PHE A 24 -18.01 -3.00 16.33
N SER A 25 -17.60 -4.27 16.25
CA SER A 25 -16.83 -4.91 17.31
C SER A 25 -15.47 -4.23 17.50
N ARG A 26 -15.07 -4.06 18.77
CA ARG A 26 -13.76 -3.50 19.17
C ARG A 26 -12.59 -4.22 18.50
N ILE A 27 -12.68 -5.54 18.32
CA ILE A 27 -11.63 -6.35 17.67
C ILE A 27 -11.50 -5.96 16.19
N THR A 28 -12.63 -5.78 15.51
CA THR A 28 -12.67 -5.34 14.11
C THR A 28 -12.11 -3.93 13.98
N HIS A 29 -12.46 -3.02 14.91
CA HIS A 29 -11.89 -1.68 14.93
C HIS A 29 -10.37 -1.75 15.10
N ARG A 30 -9.85 -2.45 16.12
CA ARG A 30 -8.39 -2.59 16.33
C ARG A 30 -7.64 -3.23 15.17
N ARG A 31 -8.25 -4.20 14.48
CA ARG A 31 -7.67 -4.82 13.27
C ARG A 31 -7.64 -3.86 12.09
N ASN A 32 -8.67 -3.03 11.96
CA ASN A 32 -8.81 -2.07 10.86
C ASN A 32 -8.14 -0.74 11.15
N THR A 33 -7.78 -0.44 12.40
CA THR A 33 -6.99 0.73 12.76
C THR A 33 -5.60 0.55 12.17
N PRO A 34 -5.22 1.35 11.16
CA PRO A 34 -3.89 1.27 10.60
C PRO A 34 -2.90 1.69 11.69
N LYS A 35 -1.82 0.91 11.87
CA LYS A 35 -0.69 1.31 12.72
C LYS A 35 0.12 2.36 11.95
N ARG A 36 -0.46 3.56 11.84
CA ARG A 36 -0.05 4.61 10.90
C ARG A 36 1.43 4.96 10.98
N GLU A 37 2.02 5.01 12.16
CA GLU A 37 3.45 5.33 12.32
C GLU A 37 4.35 4.30 11.62
N LYS A 38 4.10 3.00 11.86
CA LYS A 38 4.87 1.92 11.23
C LYS A 38 4.56 1.78 9.74
N ASP A 39 3.37 2.20 9.31
CA ASP A 39 3.02 2.24 7.89
C ASP A 39 3.73 3.42 7.18
N GLN A 40 3.84 4.58 7.82
CA GLN A 40 4.50 5.76 7.25
C GLN A 40 6.00 5.55 7.02
N GLN A 41 6.72 4.99 7.99
CA GLN A 41 8.14 4.66 7.84
C GLN A 41 8.36 3.67 6.68
N LEU A 42 7.50 2.65 6.60
CA LEU A 42 7.56 1.66 5.53
C LEU A 42 7.23 2.26 4.15
N VAL A 43 6.28 3.21 4.08
CA VAL A 43 5.94 3.95 2.86
C VAL A 43 7.13 4.77 2.37
N GLU A 44 7.78 5.53 3.24
CA GLU A 44 8.95 6.34 2.87
C GLU A 44 10.09 5.46 2.36
N ARG A 45 10.38 4.35 3.06
CA ARG A 45 11.42 3.40 2.63
C ARG A 45 11.10 2.79 1.27
N LEU A 46 9.86 2.36 1.07
CA LEU A 46 9.38 1.85 -0.23
C LEU A 46 9.53 2.88 -1.35
N ARG A 47 9.26 4.16 -1.07
CA ARG A 47 9.39 5.25 -2.03
C ARG A 47 10.85 5.50 -2.41
N VAL A 48 11.77 5.44 -1.45
CA VAL A 48 13.21 5.57 -1.71
C VAL A 48 13.70 4.43 -2.58
N LEU A 49 13.42 3.18 -2.19
CA LEU A 49 13.83 1.99 -2.95
C LEU A 49 13.23 1.96 -4.36
N ALA A 50 11.97 2.36 -4.52
CA ALA A 50 11.33 2.45 -5.83
C ALA A 50 11.93 3.54 -6.73
N ARG A 51 12.46 4.64 -6.14
CA ARG A 51 13.16 5.69 -6.89
C ARG A 51 14.56 5.26 -7.31
N GLU A 52 15.30 4.62 -6.42
CA GLU A 52 16.64 4.11 -6.71
C GLU A 52 16.62 3.01 -7.76
N GLN A 53 15.60 2.13 -7.70
CA GLN A 53 15.50 0.99 -8.61
C GLN A 53 14.11 0.85 -9.24
N PRO A 54 13.79 1.70 -10.24
CA PRO A 54 12.47 1.74 -10.89
C PRO A 54 12.14 0.49 -11.71
N ARG A 55 13.08 -0.44 -11.90
CA ARG A 55 12.85 -1.70 -12.62
C ARG A 55 12.30 -2.79 -11.71
N PHE A 56 12.48 -2.66 -10.40
CA PHE A 56 12.09 -3.70 -9.47
C PHE A 56 10.64 -3.54 -9.02
N GLY A 57 9.89 -4.63 -9.14
CA GLY A 57 8.54 -4.73 -8.59
C GLY A 57 8.56 -5.01 -7.08
N TYR A 58 7.38 -4.97 -6.48
CA TYR A 58 7.18 -5.16 -5.03
C TYR A 58 7.83 -6.43 -4.43
N ARG A 59 8.01 -7.49 -5.24
CA ARG A 59 8.59 -8.76 -4.80
C ARG A 59 10.10 -8.67 -4.53
N TRP A 60 10.82 -7.89 -5.34
CA TRP A 60 12.24 -7.61 -5.13
C TRP A 60 12.44 -6.66 -3.94
N ILE A 61 11.60 -5.64 -3.84
CA ILE A 61 11.67 -4.72 -2.70
C ILE A 61 11.37 -5.45 -1.38
N HIS A 62 10.42 -6.38 -1.36
CA HIS A 62 10.17 -7.23 -0.19
C HIS A 62 11.40 -8.05 0.21
N LEU A 63 12.18 -8.56 -0.74
CA LEU A 63 13.42 -9.29 -0.44
C LEU A 63 14.49 -8.36 0.16
N MET A 64 14.66 -7.15 -0.38
CA MET A 64 15.58 -6.16 0.18
C MET A 64 15.20 -5.78 1.62
N LEU A 65 13.91 -5.57 1.88
CA LEU A 65 13.42 -5.31 3.24
C LEU A 65 13.73 -6.48 4.18
N GLY A 66 13.61 -7.72 3.71
CA GLY A 66 13.99 -8.91 4.47
C GLY A 66 15.49 -9.00 4.77
N LEU A 67 16.35 -8.56 3.84
CA LEU A 67 17.80 -8.47 4.05
C LEU A 67 18.20 -7.36 5.04
N GLU A 68 17.45 -6.27 5.07
CA GLU A 68 17.58 -5.20 6.08
C GLU A 68 17.04 -5.62 7.47
N GLY A 69 16.53 -6.86 7.60
CA GLY A 69 16.01 -7.41 8.86
C GLY A 69 14.55 -7.05 9.14
N GLU A 70 13.86 -6.39 8.19
CA GLU A 70 12.48 -5.99 8.36
C GLU A 70 11.53 -7.10 7.91
N THR A 71 10.92 -7.79 8.87
CA THR A 71 9.98 -8.90 8.65
C THR A 71 8.60 -8.37 8.26
N VAL A 72 8.49 -7.76 7.08
CA VAL A 72 7.23 -7.26 6.52
C VAL A 72 6.62 -8.31 5.60
N ASN A 73 5.34 -8.62 5.79
CA ASN A 73 4.62 -9.53 4.89
C ASN A 73 4.55 -8.95 3.46
N HIS A 74 4.91 -9.74 2.45
CA HIS A 74 4.79 -9.39 1.03
C HIS A 74 3.42 -8.82 0.63
N LYS A 75 2.32 -9.27 1.25
CA LYS A 75 0.97 -8.72 0.99
C LYS A 75 0.84 -7.27 1.44
N ARG A 76 1.47 -6.90 2.57
CA ARG A 76 1.46 -5.53 3.10
C ARG A 76 2.26 -4.62 2.18
N VAL A 77 3.45 -5.06 1.76
CA VAL A 77 4.28 -4.35 0.77
C VAL A 77 3.50 -4.12 -0.52
N TYR A 78 2.85 -5.16 -1.07
CA TYR A 78 2.05 -5.03 -2.28
C TYR A 78 0.91 -4.00 -2.16
N ARG A 79 0.17 -4.01 -1.04
CA ARG A 79 -0.93 -3.06 -0.81
C ARG A 79 -0.43 -1.61 -0.77
N ILE A 80 0.65 -1.36 -0.05
CA ILE A 80 1.26 -0.02 0.04
C ILE A 80 1.82 0.39 -1.32
N TYR A 81 2.55 -0.49 -1.99
CA TYR A 81 3.15 -0.24 -3.29
C TYR A 81 2.11 0.10 -4.37
N ARG A 82 0.94 -0.55 -4.33
CA ARG A 82 -0.20 -0.21 -5.19
C ARG A 82 -0.89 1.09 -4.79
N ALA A 83 -1.05 1.35 -3.50
CA ALA A 83 -1.67 2.59 -2.99
C ALA A 83 -0.83 3.83 -3.34
N GLU A 84 0.50 3.72 -3.27
CA GLU A 84 1.45 4.78 -3.62
C GLU A 84 1.67 4.94 -5.14
N GLY A 85 1.06 4.09 -5.97
CA GLY A 85 1.22 4.15 -7.42
C GLY A 85 2.64 3.87 -7.91
N LEU A 86 3.47 3.21 -7.09
CA LEU A 86 4.89 2.92 -7.39
C LEU A 86 5.06 1.86 -8.49
N ALA A 87 3.97 1.24 -8.95
CA ALA A 87 4.01 0.27 -10.02
C ALA A 87 4.52 0.92 -11.31
N VAL A 88 5.60 0.36 -11.84
CA VAL A 88 6.17 0.73 -13.13
C VAL A 88 5.07 0.68 -14.20
N ARG A 89 4.78 1.84 -14.79
CA ARG A 89 3.83 1.93 -15.90
C ARG A 89 4.37 1.08 -17.05
N GLN A 90 3.72 -0.03 -17.33
CA GLN A 90 4.02 -0.83 -18.51
C GLN A 90 3.68 0.01 -19.74
N LYS A 91 4.70 0.37 -20.52
CA LYS A 91 4.51 1.07 -21.79
C LYS A 91 3.90 0.05 -22.75
N GLU A 92 2.70 0.33 -23.26
CA GLU A 92 2.06 -0.56 -24.23
C GLU A 92 3.02 -0.80 -25.41
N ARG A 93 3.27 -2.08 -25.70
CA ARG A 93 4.11 -2.48 -26.81
C ARG A 93 3.34 -2.12 -28.08
N ARG A 94 3.81 -1.10 -28.81
CA ARG A 94 3.24 -0.74 -30.12
C ARG A 94 3.25 -1.99 -31.00
N LYS A 95 2.07 -2.37 -31.49
CA LYS A 95 1.96 -3.42 -32.51
C LYS A 95 2.66 -2.88 -33.75
N LEU A 96 3.84 -3.43 -34.06
CA LEU A 96 4.47 -3.23 -35.35
C LEU A 96 3.59 -3.95 -36.37
N SER A 97 3.07 -3.24 -37.37
CA SER A 97 2.44 -3.86 -38.51
C SER A 97 3.44 -4.85 -39.11
N VAL A 98 3.04 -6.11 -39.22
CA VAL A 98 3.82 -7.13 -39.94
C VAL A 98 3.95 -6.61 -41.36
N GLY A 99 5.16 -6.24 -41.77
CA GLY A 99 5.42 -5.72 -43.11
C GLY A 99 4.96 -6.72 -44.17
N GLU A 100 4.28 -6.21 -45.18
CA GLU A 100 3.92 -6.95 -46.39
C GLU A 100 5.22 -7.46 -47.02
N ARG A 101 5.42 -8.78 -46.98
CA ARG A 101 6.48 -9.44 -47.73
C ARG A 101 6.02 -9.52 -49.18
N GLN A 102 6.71 -8.81 -50.08
CA GLN A 102 6.68 -9.06 -51.52
C GLN A 102 7.79 -10.05 -51.87
#